data_AF-A0A392P319-F1
#
_entry.id   AF-A0A392P319-F1
#
_cell.length_a   1.000
_cell.length_b   1.000
_cell.length_c   1.000
_cell.angle_alpha   90.00
_cell.angle_beta   90.00
_cell.angle_gamma   90.00
#
_symmetry.space_group_name_H-M   'P 1'
#
loop_
_entity.id
_entity.type
_entity.pdbx_description
1 polymer ?
#
loop_
_entity_poly.entity_id
_entity_poly.type
_entity_poly.pdbx_seq_one_letter_code
_entity_poly.pdbx_strand_id
1 'polypeptide(L)'
;MLKELDVVLPFYPGGLTKLVYSNSNVSQKLYVSDIFHKCFIKINEEGTEAAATTAVNVKAQCAMIVPTRLDFVADHPFMFMIREDMTGTILFVGWVLNPLVE
;
A
#
# COMPACT_ATOMS: atom_id res chain seq x y z
N MET A 1 11.44 -4.62 12.48
CA MET A 1 11.25 -4.80 11.02
C MET A 1 12.49 -4.51 10.18
N LEU A 2 12.87 -3.25 9.87
CA LEU A 2 13.97 -3.02 8.90
C LEU A 2 15.31 -3.66 9.30
N LYS A 3 15.67 -3.59 10.59
CA LYS A 3 16.85 -4.30 11.12
C LYS A 3 16.75 -5.82 11.01
N GLU A 4 15.55 -6.39 11.12
CA GLU A 4 15.30 -7.84 10.98
C GLU A 4 15.33 -8.27 9.52
N LEU A 5 15.03 -7.36 8.60
CA LEU A 5 15.20 -7.52 7.15
C LEU A 5 16.65 -7.22 6.70
N ASP A 6 17.60 -7.18 7.63
CA ASP A 6 19.04 -6.92 7.40
C ASP A 6 19.38 -5.51 6.86
N VAL A 7 18.42 -4.58 6.90
CA VAL A 7 18.69 -3.15 6.64
C VAL A 7 19.21 -2.51 7.93
N VAL A 8 20.50 -2.72 8.21
CA VAL A 8 21.11 -2.36 9.50
C VAL A 8 22.02 -1.13 9.46
N LEU A 9 22.69 -0.87 8.33
CA LEU A 9 23.71 0.19 8.22
C LEU A 9 23.23 1.59 8.63
N PRO A 10 22.01 2.04 8.29
CA PRO A 10 21.54 3.37 8.69
C PRO A 10 21.41 3.54 10.22
N PHE A 11 21.26 2.44 10.96
CA PHE A 11 20.99 2.44 12.40
C PHE A 11 22.26 2.34 13.26
N TYR A 12 23.44 2.35 12.64
CA TYR A 12 24.72 2.36 13.33
C TYR A 12 25.57 3.57 12.90
N PRO A 13 26.41 4.12 13.81
CA PRO A 13 27.33 5.19 13.48
C PRO A 13 28.18 4.89 12.24
N GLY A 14 28.42 5.90 11.41
CA GLY A 14 29.29 5.81 10.24
C GLY A 14 28.58 5.36 8.95
N GLY A 15 27.32 4.93 9.03
CA GLY A 15 26.51 4.58 7.85
C GLY A 15 26.03 5.78 7.02
N LEU A 16 26.06 7.00 7.58
CA LEU A 16 25.38 8.19 7.03
C LEU A 16 26.30 9.40 6.80
N THR A 17 27.59 9.17 6.53
CA THR A 17 28.63 10.22 6.45
C THR A 17 28.38 11.31 5.41
N LYS A 18 27.53 11.04 4.40
CA LYS A 18 27.20 11.98 3.32
C LYS A 18 25.97 12.87 3.62
N LEU A 19 25.27 12.69 4.74
CA LEU A 19 24.06 13.47 5.04
C LEU A 19 24.35 14.89 5.54
N VAL A 20 25.47 15.10 6.24
CA VAL A 20 25.82 16.39 6.84
C VAL A 20 27.25 16.76 6.47
N TYR A 21 27.41 17.88 5.75
CA TYR A 21 28.72 18.45 5.46
C TYR A 21 29.29 19.13 6.72
N SER A 22 29.92 18.34 7.57
CA SER A 22 30.77 18.86 8.65
C SER A 22 32.06 18.08 8.68
N ASN A 23 33.19 18.78 8.75
CA ASN A 23 34.52 18.19 8.86
C ASN A 23 34.82 17.72 10.30
N SER A 24 33.79 17.18 10.97
CA SER A 24 33.78 16.95 12.42
C SER A 24 33.42 15.51 12.74
N ASN A 25 33.86 15.03 13.91
CA ASN A 25 33.51 13.72 14.47
C ASN A 25 31.99 13.47 14.58
N VAL A 26 31.16 14.52 14.43
CA VAL A 26 29.70 14.42 14.45
C VAL A 26 29.17 13.65 13.23
N SER A 27 29.73 13.85 12.04
CA SER A 27 29.29 13.14 10.82
C SER A 27 29.57 11.64 10.90
N GLN A 28 30.65 11.26 11.60
CA GLN A 28 31.01 9.86 11.84
C GLN A 28 30.14 9.18 12.91
N LYS A 29 29.46 9.97 13.76
CA LYS A 29 28.58 9.47 14.83
C LYS A 29 27.09 9.52 14.47
N LEU A 30 26.75 9.92 13.25
CA LEU A 30 25.36 10.03 12.80
C LEU A 30 24.77 8.65 12.49
N TYR A 31 23.56 8.41 12.97
CA TYR A 31 22.75 7.21 12.69
C TYR A 31 21.26 7.55 12.84
N VAL A 32 20.41 6.71 12.26
CA VAL A 32 18.95 6.75 12.44
C VAL A 32 18.61 6.16 13.80
N SER A 33 17.98 6.95 14.68
CA SER A 33 17.42 6.43 15.93
C SER A 33 16.14 5.66 15.64
N ASP A 34 15.16 6.33 15.03
CA ASP A 34 13.80 5.85 14.83
C ASP A 34 13.25 6.28 13.48
N ILE A 35 12.35 5.46 12.93
CA ILE A 35 11.61 5.77 11.71
C ILE A 35 10.13 5.60 12.04
N PHE A 36 9.36 6.68 11.92
CA PHE A 36 7.93 6.67 12.13
C PHE A 36 7.20 6.71 10.79
N HIS A 37 6.26 5.76 10.60
CA HIS A 37 5.40 5.70 9.44
C HIS A 37 3.96 5.53 9.90
N LYS A 38 3.07 6.44 9.47
CA LYS A 38 1.65 6.42 9.80
C LYS A 38 0.85 6.61 8.52
N CYS A 39 -0.12 5.72 8.29
CA CYS A 39 -1.03 5.77 7.16
C CYS A 39 -2.46 5.60 7.66
N PHE A 40 -3.41 6.08 6.86
CA PHE A 40 -4.84 5.94 7.10
C PHE A 40 -5.55 5.69 5.78
N ILE A 41 -6.52 4.77 5.78
CA ILE A 41 -7.31 4.39 4.61
C ILE A 41 -8.76 4.37 5.03
N LYS A 42 -9.60 5.03 4.24
CA LYS A 42 -11.05 5.02 4.40
C LYS A 42 -11.66 4.52 3.10
N ILE A 43 -12.49 3.49 3.20
CA ILE A 43 -13.23 2.93 2.07
C ILE A 43 -14.70 3.25 2.30
N ASN A 44 -15.33 3.85 1.30
CA ASN A 44 -16.77 4.11 1.28
C ASN A 44 -17.32 3.92 -0.14
N GLU A 45 -18.63 4.02 -0.24
CA GLU A 45 -19.37 3.89 -1.49
C GLU A 45 -18.99 5.01 -2.46
N GLU A 46 -18.84 6.25 -2.01
CA GLU A 46 -18.50 7.39 -2.87
C GLU A 46 -17.22 7.17 -3.71
N GLY A 47 -16.17 6.61 -3.11
CA GLY A 47 -14.92 6.30 -3.81
C GLY A 47 -14.98 5.05 -4.71
N THR A 48 -15.92 4.14 -4.46
CA THR A 48 -16.07 2.86 -5.19
C THR A 48 -17.15 2.95 -6.28
N GLU A 49 -18.21 3.69 -6.04
CA GLU A 49 -19.37 3.94 -6.92
C GLU A 49 -18.99 4.81 -8.13
N ALA A 50 -18.10 5.78 -7.93
CA ALA A 50 -17.48 6.54 -9.02
C ALA A 50 -16.71 5.64 -10.00
N ALA A 51 -16.11 4.54 -9.52
CA ALA A 51 -15.41 3.55 -10.35
C ALA A 51 -16.36 2.49 -10.96
N ALA A 52 -17.45 2.12 -10.26
CA ALA A 52 -18.44 1.14 -10.72
C ALA A 52 -19.39 1.69 -11.81
N THR A 53 -19.47 3.01 -11.98
CA THR A 53 -20.27 3.66 -13.04
C THR A 53 -19.53 3.63 -14.39
N THR A 54 -19.19 2.44 -14.89
CA THR A 54 -18.84 2.24 -16.31
C THR A 54 -19.99 1.47 -16.97
N ALA A 55 -20.84 2.20 -17.68
CA ALA A 55 -22.07 1.70 -18.29
C ALA A 55 -21.80 0.58 -19.32
N VAL A 56 -22.25 -0.63 -19.01
CA VAL A 56 -22.26 -1.73 -19.97
C VAL A 56 -23.39 -1.51 -20.99
N ASN A 57 -23.04 -1.03 -22.19
CA ASN A 57 -23.94 -1.09 -23.35
C ASN A 57 -23.86 -2.48 -23.99
N VAL A 58 -24.63 -3.45 -23.50
CA VAL A 58 -24.76 -4.75 -24.19
C VAL A 58 -25.71 -4.58 -25.38
N LYS A 59 -25.18 -4.50 -26.60
CA LYS A 59 -25.97 -4.71 -27.82
C LYS A 59 -26.34 -6.20 -27.89
N ALA A 60 -27.63 -6.49 -27.91
CA ALA A 60 -28.15 -7.83 -28.12
C ALA A 60 -27.81 -8.32 -29.54
N GLN A 61 -26.83 -9.21 -29.65
CA GLN A 61 -26.68 -10.12 -30.78
C GLN A 61 -26.53 -11.55 -30.27
N CYS A 62 -27.04 -12.48 -31.09
CA CYS A 62 -27.49 -13.84 -30.78
C CYS A 62 -26.53 -14.71 -29.95
N ALA A 63 -27.14 -15.62 -29.17
CA ALA A 63 -26.54 -16.55 -28.20
C ALA A 63 -25.94 -15.86 -26.96
N MET A 64 -26.82 -15.52 -26.02
CA MET A 64 -26.45 -14.96 -24.72
C MET A 64 -25.72 -16.05 -23.91
N ILE A 65 -24.39 -16.10 -24.01
CA ILE A 65 -23.55 -16.71 -22.97
C ILE A 65 -23.75 -15.82 -21.75
N VAL A 66 -24.70 -16.19 -20.89
CA VAL A 66 -24.87 -15.53 -19.59
C VAL A 66 -23.58 -15.84 -18.83
N PRO A 67 -22.73 -14.84 -18.52
CA PRO A 67 -21.57 -15.08 -17.69
C PRO A 67 -22.10 -15.66 -16.38
N THR A 68 -21.58 -16.81 -15.95
CA THR A 68 -21.88 -17.34 -14.63
C THR A 68 -21.54 -16.27 -13.62
N ARG A 69 -22.54 -15.84 -12.83
CA ARG A 69 -22.33 -14.84 -11.79
C ARG A 69 -21.28 -15.38 -10.82
N LEU A 70 -20.23 -14.61 -10.62
CA LEU A 70 -19.18 -14.91 -9.66
C LEU A 70 -19.41 -14.00 -8.46
N ASP A 71 -19.74 -14.61 -7.33
CA ASP A 71 -19.97 -13.88 -6.09
C ASP A 71 -18.63 -13.65 -5.39
N PHE A 72 -18.36 -12.40 -5.00
CA PHE A 72 -17.25 -12.03 -4.15
C PHE A 72 -17.82 -11.48 -2.83
N VAL A 73 -17.69 -12.26 -1.76
CA VAL A 73 -18.20 -11.92 -0.43
C VAL A 73 -17.01 -11.77 0.51
N ALA A 74 -16.66 -10.53 0.83
CA ALA A 74 -15.56 -10.18 1.75
C ALA A 74 -16.07 -9.98 3.19
N ASP A 75 -16.74 -10.99 3.73
CA ASP A 75 -17.32 -11.01 5.09
C ASP A 75 -16.38 -11.60 6.17
N HIS A 76 -15.12 -11.77 5.82
CA HIS A 76 -14.05 -12.35 6.66
C HIS A 76 -12.72 -11.65 6.35
N PRO A 77 -11.66 -11.84 7.17
CA PRO A 77 -10.40 -11.13 6.97
C PRO A 77 -9.83 -11.26 5.55
N PHE A 78 -9.44 -10.14 4.96
CA PHE A 78 -8.89 -10.07 3.61
C PHE A 78 -7.68 -9.13 3.53
N MET A 79 -6.84 -9.35 2.52
CA MET A 79 -5.75 -8.45 2.15
C MET A 79 -6.23 -7.47 1.07
N PHE A 80 -5.74 -6.23 1.11
CA PHE A 80 -5.94 -5.26 0.04
C PHE A 80 -4.61 -4.67 -0.43
N MET A 81 -4.62 -4.16 -1.66
CA MET A 81 -3.50 -3.43 -2.26
C MET A 81 -4.05 -2.27 -3.09
N ILE A 82 -3.47 -1.08 -2.93
CA ILE A 82 -3.68 0.05 -3.83
C ILE A 82 -2.42 0.17 -4.68
N ARG A 83 -2.57 -0.01 -5.99
CA ARG A 83 -1.48 -0.05 -6.94
C ARG A 83 -1.76 0.90 -8.09
N GLU A 84 -0.73 1.59 -8.57
CA GLU A 84 -0.80 2.33 -9.82
C GLU A 84 -0.50 1.36 -10.98
N ASP A 85 -1.40 1.30 -11.96
CA ASP A 85 -1.41 0.18 -12.92
C ASP A 85 -0.30 0.25 -13.98
N MET A 86 0.12 1.46 -14.38
CA MET A 86 1.07 1.64 -15.48
C MET A 86 2.49 1.28 -15.07
N THR A 87 2.94 1.73 -13.90
CA THR A 87 4.27 1.42 -13.32
C THR A 87 4.24 0.18 -12.45
N GLY A 88 3.05 -0.19 -11.95
CA GLY A 88 2.88 -1.28 -11.01
C GLY A 88 3.29 -0.96 -9.58
N THR A 89 3.50 0.32 -9.26
CA THR A 89 3.92 0.77 -7.94
C THR A 89 2.83 0.51 -6.90
N ILE A 90 3.21 -0.14 -5.80
CA ILE A 90 2.33 -0.38 -4.64
C ILE A 90 2.33 0.87 -3.77
N LEU A 91 1.17 1.52 -3.66
CA LEU A 91 0.97 2.69 -2.80
C LEU A 91 0.61 2.28 -1.37
N PHE A 92 -0.26 1.28 -1.25
CA PHE A 92 -0.69 0.73 0.03
C PHE A 92 -0.83 -0.78 -0.04
N VAL A 93 -0.51 -1.47 1.05
CA VAL A 93 -0.77 -2.88 1.25
C VAL A 93 -1.15 -3.10 2.71
N GLY A 94 -2.16 -3.94 2.96
CA GLY A 94 -2.62 -4.18 4.32
C GLY A 94 -3.65 -5.28 4.42
N TRP A 95 -4.10 -5.51 5.64
CA TRP A 95 -5.08 -6.52 5.99
C TRP A 95 -6.23 -5.85 6.73
N VAL A 96 -7.46 -6.19 6.35
CA VAL A 96 -8.65 -5.89 7.14
C VAL A 96 -8.97 -7.12 7.97
N LEU A 97 -8.63 -7.07 9.26
CA LEU A 97 -8.93 -8.17 10.19
C LEU A 97 -10.27 -7.96 10.89
N ASN A 98 -10.62 -6.70 11.18
CA ASN A 98 -11.89 -6.31 11.75
C ASN A 98 -12.29 -4.92 11.19
N PRO A 99 -13.35 -4.83 10.37
CA PRO A 99 -13.78 -3.57 9.78
C PRO A 99 -14.54 -2.65 10.76
N LEU A 100 -14.84 -3.12 11.98
CA LEU A 100 -15.56 -2.34 13.00
C LEU A 100 -14.63 -1.51 13.90
N VAL A 101 -13.31 -1.65 13.75
CA VAL A 101 -12.32 -0.91 14.54
C VAL A 101 -11.92 0.34 13.75
N GLU A 102 -12.11 1.50 14.36
CA GLU A 102 -11.68 2.80 13.84
C GLU A 102 -10.16 3.03 13.97
#